data_AF-A0A2V0QXF4-F1
#
_entry.id   AF-A0A2V0QXF4-F1
#
_cell.length_a   1.000
_cell.length_b   1.000
_cell.length_c   1.000
_cell.angle_alpha   90.00
_cell.angle_beta   90.00
_cell.angle_gamma   90.00
#
_symmetry.space_group_name_H-M   'P 1'
#
loop_
_entity.id
_entity.type
_entity.pdbx_description
1 polymer ?
#
loop_
_entity_poly.entity_id
_entity_poly.type
_entity_poly.pdbx_seq_one_letter_code
_entity_poly.pdbx_strand_id
1 'polypeptide(L)'
;MDSKEATVRMSVPPLGDGAGHRLAGIAATTALVLETNNLRGGSDAVQALGSLKRLVARYAQQSVSPRSLAQWVITHDGLDLQARQALCELAGCSLDFVEIDALTGYYDAKNVGFDCVDQTRCQYVVFADADCLPCADWLAGTVACAL
;
A
#
# COMPACT_ATOMS: atom_id res chain seq x y z
N MET A 1 38.87 -5.66 23.39
CA MET A 1 37.62 -5.72 24.21
C MET A 1 36.55 -5.52 23.17
N ASP A 2 36.13 -6.62 22.54
CA ASP A 2 35.35 -6.57 21.30
C ASP A 2 34.16 -7.51 21.45
N SER A 3 33.10 -6.96 22.07
CA SER A 3 31.81 -7.62 22.17
C SER A 3 31.14 -7.58 20.81
N LYS A 4 31.16 -8.69 20.07
CA LYS A 4 30.34 -8.89 18.87
C LYS A 4 28.94 -9.31 19.31
N GLU A 5 28.00 -8.38 19.17
CA GLU A 5 26.57 -8.60 19.29
C GLU A 5 26.12 -9.51 18.14
N ALA A 6 25.61 -10.69 18.48
CA ALA A 6 25.09 -11.64 17.51
C ALA A 6 23.67 -11.22 17.10
N THR A 7 23.54 -10.60 15.93
CA THR A 7 22.23 -10.38 15.30
C THR A 7 21.64 -11.73 14.88
N VAL A 8 20.65 -12.21 15.64
CA VAL A 8 19.83 -13.37 15.27
C VAL A 8 18.99 -12.97 14.05
N ARG A 9 19.42 -13.41 12.86
CA ARG A 9 18.57 -13.38 11.66
C ARG A 9 17.49 -14.45 11.83
N MET A 10 16.29 -14.02 12.21
CA MET A 10 15.09 -14.84 12.12
C MET A 10 14.91 -15.26 10.65
N SER A 11 15.29 -16.49 10.35
CA SER A 11 15.18 -17.07 9.03
C SER A 11 13.76 -17.61 8.90
N VAL A 12 12.88 -16.86 8.23
CA VAL A 12 11.57 -17.38 7.85
C VAL A 12 11.83 -18.56 6.90
N PRO A 13 11.31 -19.78 7.19
CA PRO A 13 11.52 -20.93 6.33
C PRO A 13 10.90 -20.67 4.95
N PRO A 14 11.50 -21.16 3.86
CA PRO A 14 10.94 -21.01 2.53
C PRO A 14 9.55 -21.64 2.50
N LEU A 15 8.54 -20.82 2.21
CA LEU A 15 7.18 -21.26 1.96
C LEU A 15 7.25 -22.28 0.82
N GLY A 16 6.94 -23.56 1.10
CA GLY A 16 6.93 -24.61 0.06
C GLY A 16 6.00 -24.23 -1.09
N ASP A 17 6.19 -24.81 -2.28
CA ASP A 17 5.53 -24.39 -3.54
C ASP A 17 4.01 -24.14 -3.42
N GLY A 18 3.29 -24.89 -2.58
CA GLY A 18 1.85 -24.69 -2.33
C GLY A 18 1.51 -23.42 -1.53
N ALA A 19 2.37 -22.97 -0.63
CA ALA A 19 2.17 -21.76 0.15
C ALA A 19 2.45 -20.49 -0.68
N GLY A 20 3.44 -20.52 -1.57
CA GLY A 20 3.66 -19.45 -2.56
C GLY A 20 2.47 -19.28 -3.50
N HIS A 21 1.88 -20.38 -3.97
CA HIS A 21 0.70 -20.33 -4.83
C HIS A 21 -0.53 -19.76 -4.12
N ARG A 22 -0.75 -20.13 -2.84
CA ARG A 22 -1.84 -19.54 -2.05
C ARG A 22 -1.62 -18.06 -1.76
N LEU A 23 -0.39 -17.65 -1.44
CA LEU A 23 -0.06 -16.24 -1.22
C LEU A 23 -0.35 -15.39 -2.46
N ALA A 24 0.03 -15.89 -3.65
CA ALA A 24 -0.27 -15.24 -4.91
C ALA A 24 -1.79 -15.15 -5.18
N GLY A 25 -2.55 -16.21 -4.85
CA GLY A 25 -4.01 -16.22 -4.99
C GLY A 25 -4.72 -15.22 -4.07
N ILE A 26 -4.28 -15.10 -2.82
CA ILE A 26 -4.81 -14.09 -1.88
C ILE A 26 -4.46 -12.69 -2.38
N ALA A 27 -3.19 -12.45 -2.77
CA ALA A 27 -2.77 -11.17 -3.32
C ALA A 27 -3.65 -10.77 -4.54
N ALA A 28 -3.88 -11.69 -5.46
CA ALA A 28 -4.72 -11.48 -6.66
C ALA A 28 -6.20 -11.19 -6.37
N THR A 29 -6.65 -11.35 -5.12
CA THR A 29 -8.00 -11.01 -4.66
C THR A 29 -7.98 -10.04 -3.48
N THR A 30 -6.87 -9.31 -3.31
CA THR A 30 -6.71 -8.31 -2.25
C THR A 30 -6.73 -6.91 -2.85
N ALA A 31 -7.44 -5.99 -2.19
CA ALA A 31 -7.29 -4.55 -2.41
C ALA A 31 -6.33 -3.93 -1.39
N LEU A 32 -5.55 -2.93 -1.82
CA LEU A 32 -4.85 -2.02 -0.92
C LEU A 32 -5.57 -0.67 -0.92
N VAL A 33 -6.01 -0.22 0.25
CA VAL A 33 -6.54 1.13 0.47
C VAL A 33 -5.46 1.95 1.20
N LEU A 34 -4.86 2.89 0.49
CA LEU A 34 -3.87 3.83 1.00
C LEU A 34 -4.54 5.17 1.29
N GLU A 35 -4.61 5.53 2.57
CA GLU A 35 -5.15 6.82 2.98
C GLU A 35 -4.05 7.89 3.06
N THR A 36 -4.36 9.15 2.72
CA THR A 36 -3.40 10.27 2.73
C THR A 36 -3.77 11.40 3.68
N ASN A 37 -4.68 11.15 4.62
CA ASN A 37 -5.14 12.13 5.63
C ASN A 37 -3.96 12.71 6.43
N ASN A 38 -2.96 11.88 6.76
CA ASN A 38 -1.75 12.33 7.48
C ASN A 38 -0.70 12.99 6.56
N LEU A 39 -0.90 12.96 5.24
CA LEU A 39 -0.09 13.63 4.22
C LEU A 39 -0.92 14.60 3.37
N ARG A 40 -1.81 15.38 4.00
CA ARG A 40 -2.58 16.41 3.30
C ARG A 40 -1.66 17.50 2.75
N GLY A 41 -1.95 17.92 1.52
CA GLY A 41 -1.17 18.92 0.80
C GLY A 41 -1.14 20.28 1.49
N GLY A 42 -2.20 20.68 2.20
CA GLY A 42 -2.24 21.87 3.04
C GLY A 42 -1.43 23.06 2.47
N SER A 43 -0.47 23.55 3.26
CA SER A 43 0.45 24.63 2.89
C SER A 43 1.69 24.20 2.06
N ASP A 44 1.89 22.92 1.78
CA ASP A 44 2.99 22.42 0.92
C ASP A 44 2.61 21.13 0.15
N ALA A 45 1.74 21.30 -0.85
CA ALA A 45 1.25 20.20 -1.69
C ALA A 45 2.39 19.50 -2.46
N VAL A 46 3.48 20.21 -2.75
CA VAL A 46 4.65 19.67 -3.45
C VAL A 46 5.39 18.67 -2.56
N GLN A 47 5.59 18.99 -1.28
CA GLN A 47 6.21 18.08 -0.33
C GLN A 47 5.35 16.84 -0.06
N ALA A 48 4.03 17.02 0.07
CA ALA A 48 3.09 15.91 0.23
C ALA A 48 3.15 14.93 -0.95
N LEU A 49 3.10 15.45 -2.18
CA LEU A 49 3.24 14.65 -3.39
C LEU A 49 4.62 13.97 -3.47
N GLY A 50 5.70 14.67 -3.11
CA GLY A 50 7.04 14.08 -3.06
C GLY A 50 7.13 12.91 -2.09
N SER A 51 6.48 13.00 -0.93
CA SER A 51 6.42 11.93 0.06
C SER A 51 5.59 10.74 -0.43
N LEU A 52 4.43 11.00 -1.04
CA LEU A 52 3.59 9.96 -1.62
C LEU A 52 4.31 9.21 -2.77
N LYS A 53 5.03 9.91 -3.64
CA LYS A 53 5.84 9.30 -4.70
C LYS A 53 6.91 8.36 -4.13
N ARG A 54 7.60 8.76 -3.06
CA ARG A 54 8.58 7.90 -2.38
C ARG A 54 7.92 6.67 -1.78
N LEU A 55 6.73 6.82 -1.20
CA LEU A 55 5.98 5.72 -0.63
C LEU A 55 5.53 4.73 -1.72
N VAL A 56 4.97 5.19 -2.83
CA VAL A 56 4.59 4.32 -3.96
C VAL A 56 5.80 3.58 -4.51
N ALA A 57 6.94 4.26 -4.68
CA ALA A 57 8.18 3.61 -5.10
C ALA A 57 8.66 2.54 -4.08
N ARG A 58 8.42 2.76 -2.78
CA ARG A 58 8.72 1.79 -1.73
C ARG A 58 7.80 0.57 -1.79
N TYR A 59 6.51 0.78 -2.04
CA TYR A 59 5.56 -0.32 -2.24
C TYR A 59 5.92 -1.15 -3.47
N ALA A 60 6.36 -0.53 -4.56
CA ALA A 60 6.79 -1.24 -5.76
C ALA A 60 7.97 -2.22 -5.52
N GLN A 61 8.69 -2.07 -4.40
CA GLN A 61 9.81 -2.93 -3.99
C GLN A 61 9.42 -4.01 -2.97
N GLN A 62 8.13 -4.16 -2.62
CA GLN A 62 7.68 -5.24 -1.73
C GLN A 62 7.95 -6.62 -2.35
N SER A 63 8.26 -7.61 -1.51
CA SER A 63 8.52 -8.99 -1.96
C SER A 63 7.30 -9.64 -2.63
N VAL A 64 6.09 -9.30 -2.19
CA VAL A 64 4.87 -9.45 -3.00
C VAL A 64 4.69 -8.16 -3.78
N SER A 65 4.84 -8.22 -5.10
CA SER A 65 4.64 -7.04 -5.94
C SER A 65 3.20 -6.57 -5.82
N PRO A 66 2.96 -5.29 -5.51
CA PRO A 66 1.59 -4.83 -5.41
C PRO A 66 0.83 -4.77 -6.74
N ARG A 67 1.53 -4.90 -7.87
CA ARG A 67 0.90 -5.14 -9.18
C ARG A 67 0.13 -6.45 -9.25
N SER A 68 0.42 -7.38 -8.32
CA SER A 68 -0.34 -8.62 -8.17
C SER A 68 -1.64 -8.41 -7.39
N LEU A 69 -1.88 -7.25 -6.79
CA LEU A 69 -3.13 -6.96 -6.10
C LEU A 69 -4.26 -6.73 -7.12
N ALA A 70 -5.48 -7.10 -6.74
CA ALA A 70 -6.66 -6.89 -7.57
C ALA A 70 -6.95 -5.40 -7.78
N GLN A 71 -6.66 -4.60 -6.77
CA GLN A 71 -7.00 -3.18 -6.75
C GLN A 71 -6.10 -2.38 -5.81
N TRP A 72 -5.80 -1.15 -6.21
CA TRP A 72 -5.13 -0.15 -5.39
C TRP A 72 -6.00 1.10 -5.36
N VAL A 73 -6.44 1.49 -4.17
CA VAL A 73 -7.24 2.69 -3.94
C VAL A 73 -6.41 3.68 -3.14
N ILE A 74 -6.29 4.91 -3.63
CA ILE A 74 -5.66 6.01 -2.92
C ILE A 74 -6.73 7.07 -2.65
N THR A 75 -7.05 7.30 -1.38
CA THR A 75 -7.87 8.46 -1.02
C THR A 75 -7.00 9.69 -0.90
N HIS A 76 -7.38 10.79 -1.55
CA HIS A 76 -6.56 11.99 -1.63
C HIS A 76 -7.34 13.29 -1.50
N ASP A 77 -6.66 14.33 -1.02
CA ASP A 77 -7.17 15.70 -0.98
C ASP A 77 -6.49 16.51 -2.09
N GLY A 78 -7.21 16.73 -3.20
CA GLY A 78 -6.79 17.66 -4.25
C GLY A 78 -5.59 17.28 -5.14
N LEU A 79 -5.23 15.99 -5.27
CA LEU A 79 -4.22 15.58 -6.27
C LEU A 79 -4.72 15.87 -7.69
N ASP A 80 -3.94 16.62 -8.46
CA ASP A 80 -4.22 16.89 -9.87
C ASP A 80 -3.95 15.67 -10.77
N LEU A 81 -4.36 15.77 -12.04
CA LEU A 81 -4.22 14.68 -13.01
C LEU A 81 -2.75 14.29 -13.25
N GLN A 82 -1.84 15.26 -13.26
CA GLN A 82 -0.41 15.01 -13.51
C GLN A 82 0.22 14.22 -12.36
N ALA A 83 -0.14 14.56 -11.12
CA ALA A 83 0.27 13.85 -9.92
C ALA A 83 -0.25 12.41 -9.95
N ARG A 84 -1.53 12.20 -10.26
CA ARG A 84 -2.15 10.87 -10.38
C ARG A 84 -1.45 10.01 -11.44
N GLN A 85 -1.18 10.57 -12.62
CA GLN A 85 -0.45 9.88 -13.69
C GLN A 85 0.96 9.47 -13.26
N ALA A 86 1.71 10.37 -12.62
CA ALA A 86 3.05 10.06 -12.13
C ALA A 86 3.05 8.94 -11.07
N LEU A 87 2.01 8.86 -10.24
CA LEU A 87 1.86 7.77 -9.26
C LEU A 87 1.55 6.43 -9.93
N CYS A 88 0.69 6.41 -10.96
CA CYS A 88 0.44 5.21 -11.76
C CYS A 88 1.72 4.71 -12.44
N GLU A 89 2.53 5.61 -13.01
CA GLU A 89 3.82 5.25 -13.63
C GLU A 89 4.79 4.62 -12.63
N LEU A 90 4.90 5.19 -11.43
CA LEU A 90 5.76 4.67 -10.36
C LEU A 90 5.28 3.30 -9.85
N ALA A 91 3.97 3.11 -9.69
CA ALA A 91 3.41 1.82 -9.32
C ALA A 91 3.56 0.79 -10.45
N GLY A 92 3.50 1.26 -11.69
CA GLY A 92 3.46 0.45 -12.91
C GLY A 92 2.21 -0.43 -13.02
N CYS A 93 1.12 0.02 -12.42
CA CYS A 93 -0.23 -0.49 -12.57
C CYS A 93 -1.21 0.69 -12.47
N SER A 94 -2.46 0.44 -12.85
CA SER A 94 -3.54 1.42 -12.65
C SER A 94 -3.86 1.57 -11.17
N LEU A 95 -4.03 2.82 -10.73
CA LEU A 95 -4.44 3.18 -9.38
C LEU A 95 -5.82 3.85 -9.44
N ASP A 96 -6.69 3.49 -8.51
CA ASP A 96 -7.97 4.15 -8.32
C ASP A 96 -7.79 5.30 -7.34
N PHE A 97 -8.20 6.49 -7.75
CA PHE A 97 -8.07 7.70 -6.94
C PHE A 97 -9.44 8.16 -6.48
N VAL A 98 -9.60 8.32 -5.17
CA VAL A 98 -10.84 8.79 -4.55
C VAL A 98 -10.57 10.14 -3.90
N GLU A 99 -11.24 11.16 -4.39
CA GLU A 99 -11.11 12.50 -3.83
C GLU A 99 -11.91 12.60 -2.52
N ILE A 100 -11.26 13.11 -1.48
CA ILE A 100 -11.84 13.38 -0.17
C ILE A 100 -11.69 14.86 0.17
N ASP A 101 -12.64 15.38 0.94
CA ASP A 101 -12.61 16.77 1.41
C ASP A 101 -11.51 16.97 2.47
N ALA A 102 -10.94 18.18 2.55
CA ALA A 102 -9.90 18.57 3.50
C ALA A 102 -10.33 18.46 4.98
N LEU A 103 -11.64 18.40 5.27
CA LEU A 103 -12.23 18.20 6.60
C LEU A 103 -12.59 16.74 6.89
N THR A 104 -12.44 15.84 5.92
CA THR A 104 -12.76 14.41 6.09
C THR A 104 -11.92 13.84 7.24
N GLY A 105 -12.52 13.09 8.15
CA GLY A 105 -11.78 12.44 9.23
C GLY A 105 -10.89 11.30 8.73
N TYR A 106 -9.92 10.89 9.56
CA TYR A 106 -9.03 9.75 9.25
C TYR A 106 -9.81 8.47 8.94
N TYR A 107 -10.77 8.10 9.79
CA TYR A 107 -11.56 6.87 9.58
C TYR A 107 -12.53 7.02 8.40
N ASP A 108 -13.08 8.21 8.18
CA ASP A 108 -13.97 8.46 7.05
C ASP A 108 -13.21 8.35 5.73
N ALA A 109 -11.96 8.85 5.66
CA ALA A 109 -11.10 8.68 4.49
C ALA A 109 -10.89 7.19 4.18
N LYS A 110 -10.61 6.35 5.19
CA LYS A 110 -10.49 4.90 5.01
C LYS A 110 -11.79 4.26 4.54
N ASN A 111 -12.92 4.64 5.13
CA ASN A 111 -14.22 4.09 4.75
C ASN A 111 -14.60 4.46 3.32
N VAL A 112 -14.37 5.71 2.90
CA VAL A 112 -14.60 6.17 1.52
C VAL A 112 -13.73 5.39 0.53
N GLY A 113 -12.47 5.13 0.89
CA GLY A 113 -11.60 4.26 0.09
C GLY A 113 -12.10 2.81 0.03
N PHE A 114 -12.59 2.28 1.15
CA PHE A 114 -13.16 0.93 1.22
C PHE A 114 -14.43 0.78 0.39
N ASP A 115 -15.32 1.77 0.37
CA ASP A 115 -16.55 1.76 -0.42
C ASP A 115 -16.27 1.70 -1.94
N CYS A 116 -15.07 2.11 -2.36
CA CYS A 116 -14.62 2.02 -3.74
C CYS A 116 -13.94 0.68 -4.09
N VAL A 117 -13.79 -0.23 -3.13
CA VAL A 117 -13.25 -1.57 -3.37
C VAL A 117 -14.27 -2.40 -4.15
N ASP A 118 -13.84 -2.97 -5.26
CA ASP A 118 -14.64 -3.87 -6.07
C ASP A 118 -14.79 -5.23 -5.39
N GLN A 119 -15.93 -5.43 -4.73
CA GLN A 119 -16.27 -6.65 -3.99
C GLN A 119 -16.38 -7.90 -4.88
N THR A 120 -16.50 -7.75 -6.20
CA THR A 120 -16.54 -8.90 -7.12
C THR A 120 -15.14 -9.44 -7.44
N ARG A 121 -14.11 -8.61 -7.26
CA ARG A 121 -12.69 -8.95 -7.50
C ARG A 121 -11.90 -9.12 -6.20
N CYS A 122 -12.30 -8.42 -5.14
CA CYS A 122 -11.56 -8.35 -3.89
C CYS A 122 -12.29 -9.08 -2.76
N GLN A 123 -11.65 -10.06 -2.17
CA GLN A 123 -12.09 -10.77 -0.96
C GLN A 123 -11.45 -10.19 0.31
N TYR A 124 -10.27 -9.60 0.18
CA TYR A 124 -9.51 -9.04 1.30
C TYR A 124 -9.20 -7.57 1.04
N VAL A 125 -9.08 -6.80 2.12
CA VAL A 125 -8.65 -5.41 2.06
C VAL A 125 -7.53 -5.17 3.07
N VAL A 126 -6.46 -4.57 2.60
CA VAL A 126 -5.35 -4.07 3.42
C VAL A 126 -5.47 -2.56 3.50
N PHE A 127 -5.45 -2.01 4.70
CA PHE A 127 -5.38 -0.58 4.93
C PHE A 127 -3.94 -0.15 5.23
N ALA A 128 -3.51 0.96 4.63
CA ALA A 128 -2.22 1.56 4.88
C ALA A 128 -2.33 3.08 4.99
N ASP A 129 -1.42 3.65 5.76
CA ASP A 129 -1.36 5.09 6.03
C ASP A 129 -0.18 5.68 5.26
N ALA A 130 -0.37 6.84 4.64
CA ALA A 130 0.65 7.39 3.75
C ALA A 130 1.89 7.96 4.48
N ASP A 131 1.84 8.09 5.80
CA ASP A 131 2.98 8.48 6.66
C ASP A 131 3.76 7.27 7.20
N CYS A 132 3.34 6.04 6.89
CA CYS A 132 3.99 4.82 7.32
C CYS A 132 4.91 4.24 6.22
N LEU A 133 6.14 3.87 6.58
CA LEU A 133 7.09 3.23 5.68
C LEU A 133 7.15 1.71 5.92
N PRO A 134 6.61 0.88 5.01
CA PRO A 134 6.66 -0.57 5.19
C PRO A 134 8.09 -1.13 5.02
N CYS A 135 8.41 -2.15 5.82
CA CYS A 135 9.55 -3.02 5.56
C CYS A 135 9.32 -3.83 4.26
N ALA A 136 10.37 -4.43 3.70
CA ALA A 136 10.31 -5.06 2.36
C ALA A 136 9.30 -6.22 2.26
N ASP A 137 9.02 -6.91 3.37
CA ASP A 137 8.17 -8.09 3.41
C ASP A 137 6.80 -7.84 4.06
N TRP A 138 6.47 -6.57 4.32
CA TRP A 138 5.25 -6.20 5.03
C TRP A 138 3.98 -6.68 4.33
N LEU A 139 3.89 -6.49 3.01
CA LEU A 139 2.71 -6.92 2.26
C LEU A 139 2.61 -8.44 2.21
N ALA A 140 3.74 -9.15 2.07
CA ALA A 140 3.78 -10.61 2.11
C ALA A 140 3.29 -11.15 3.46
N GLY A 141 3.75 -10.57 4.57
CA GLY A 141 3.30 -10.93 5.91
C GLY A 141 1.80 -10.65 6.11
N THR A 142 1.32 -9.50 5.64
CA THR A 142 -0.09 -9.10 5.79
C THR A 142 -1.02 -10.01 4.99
N VAL A 143 -0.68 -10.29 3.72
CA VAL A 143 -1.46 -11.20 2.86
C VAL A 143 -1.38 -12.63 3.37
N ALA A 144 -0.25 -13.06 3.93
CA ALA A 144 -0.10 -14.40 4.50
C ALA A 144 -0.97 -14.64 5.74
N CYS A 145 -1.36 -13.60 6.48
CA CYS A 145 -2.29 -13.75 7.62
C CYS A 145 -3.70 -14.18 7.21
N ALA A 146 -4.05 -14.11 5.92
CA ALA A 146 -5.32 -14.58 5.38
C ALA A 146 -5.27 -16.04 4.89
N LEU A 147 -4.14 -16.74 5.07
CA LEU A 147 -3.99 -18.19 4.84
C LEU A 147 -4.55 -19.01 6.00
#